data_AF-A0A6J1YS48-F1
#
_entry.id   AF-A0A6J1YS48-F1
#
_cell.length_a   1.000
_cell.length_b   1.000
_cell.length_c   1.000
_cell.angle_alpha   90.00
_cell.angle_beta   90.00
_cell.angle_gamma   90.00
#
_symmetry.space_group_name_H-M   'P 1'
#
loop_
_entity.id
_entity.type
_entity.pdbx_description
1 polymer ?
#
loop_
_entity_poly.entity_id
_entity_poly.type
_entity_poly.pdbx_seq_one_letter_code
_entity_poly.pdbx_strand_id
1 'polypeptide(L)'
;MALVSADSRIAELLTELHQLIKQTQEERSRSEHNLVNIQKTHERMQTENKISPYYRTKLRGLYTTAKADAEAECKATILQMRKLRHKGFHNLLKDIQLVSGEPNFRPKVHILGYHARMV
;
A
#
# COMPACT_ATOMS: atom_id res chain seq x y z
N MET A 1 -26.03 -20.80 11.59
CA MET A 1 -26.15 -19.72 10.58
C MET A 1 -25.16 -18.58 10.84
N ALA A 2 -25.17 -17.92 12.01
CA ALA A 2 -24.26 -16.80 12.31
C ALA A 2 -22.76 -17.16 12.29
N LEU A 3 -22.37 -18.33 12.83
CA LEU A 3 -20.96 -18.76 12.86
C LEU A 3 -20.38 -19.01 11.46
N VAL A 4 -21.16 -19.65 10.58
CA VAL A 4 -20.78 -19.94 9.18
C VAL A 4 -20.56 -18.65 8.38
N SER A 5 -21.34 -17.60 8.68
CA SER A 5 -21.20 -16.26 8.07
C SER A 5 -19.93 -15.53 8.55
N ALA A 6 -19.51 -15.75 9.79
CA ALA A 6 -18.26 -15.19 10.32
C ALA A 6 -17.03 -15.87 9.68
N ASP A 7 -17.08 -17.19 9.50
CA ASP A 7 -15.99 -17.95 8.88
C ASP A 7 -15.77 -17.57 7.40
N SER A 8 -16.84 -17.42 6.62
CA SER A 8 -16.73 -16.97 5.23
C SER A 8 -16.11 -15.57 5.12
N ARG A 9 -16.45 -14.68 6.06
CA ARG A 9 -15.92 -13.32 6.11
C ARG A 9 -14.44 -13.28 6.48
N ILE A 10 -14.03 -14.09 7.46
CA ILE A 10 -12.63 -14.19 7.85
C ILE A 10 -11.81 -14.67 6.65
N ALA A 11 -12.31 -15.66 5.91
CA ALA A 11 -11.66 -16.16 4.70
C ALA A 11 -11.51 -15.08 3.60
N GLU A 12 -12.53 -14.24 3.38
CA GLU A 12 -12.46 -13.10 2.44
C GLU A 12 -11.39 -12.08 2.85
N LEU A 13 -11.37 -11.67 4.12
CA LEU A 13 -10.39 -10.70 4.63
C LEU A 13 -8.95 -11.23 4.54
N LEU A 14 -8.75 -12.51 4.86
CA LEU A 14 -7.45 -13.17 4.73
C LEU A 14 -7.00 -13.27 3.27
N THR A 15 -7.94 -13.52 2.35
CA THR A 15 -7.66 -13.56 0.91
C THR A 15 -7.24 -12.19 0.39
N GLU A 16 -7.98 -11.14 0.75
CA GLU A 16 -7.63 -9.77 0.40
C GLU A 16 -6.26 -9.37 0.98
N LEU A 17 -5.99 -9.70 2.24
CA LEU A 17 -4.69 -9.44 2.87
C LEU A 17 -3.56 -10.15 2.13
N HIS A 18 -3.75 -11.41 1.77
CA HIS A 18 -2.75 -12.18 1.02
C HIS A 18 -2.47 -11.58 -0.36
N GLN A 19 -3.50 -11.13 -1.08
CA GLN A 19 -3.32 -10.43 -2.36
C GLN A 19 -2.55 -9.12 -2.20
N LEU A 20 -2.82 -8.37 -1.14
CA LEU A 20 -2.11 -7.12 -0.86
C LEU A 20 -0.63 -7.34 -0.53
N ILE A 21 -0.32 -8.42 0.19
CA ILE A 21 1.08 -8.82 0.44
C ILE A 21 1.79 -9.08 -0.89
N LYS A 22 1.17 -9.85 -1.79
CA LYS A 22 1.74 -10.14 -3.12
C LYS A 22 1.99 -8.87 -3.94
N GLN A 23 0.99 -7.99 -4.04
CA GLN A 23 1.12 -6.73 -4.76
C GLN A 23 2.24 -5.85 -4.19
N THR A 24 2.36 -5.79 -2.85
CA THR A 24 3.43 -5.04 -2.19
C THR A 24 4.81 -5.63 -2.49
N GLN A 25 4.92 -6.96 -2.54
CA GLN A 25 6.15 -7.66 -2.90
C GLN A 25 6.55 -7.42 -4.36
N GLU A 26 5.57 -7.41 -5.28
CA GLU A 26 5.80 -7.11 -6.70
C GLU A 26 6.32 -5.68 -6.91
N GLU A 27 5.67 -4.68 -6.30
CA GLU A 27 6.13 -3.29 -6.39
C GLU A 27 7.54 -3.12 -5.80
N ARG A 28 7.81 -3.74 -4.63
CA ARG A 28 9.15 -3.75 -4.02
C ARG A 28 10.21 -4.35 -4.95
N SER A 29 9.91 -5.48 -5.59
CA SER A 29 10.82 -6.15 -6.52
C SER A 29 11.14 -5.26 -7.72
N ARG A 30 10.13 -4.56 -8.27
CA ARG A 30 10.33 -3.59 -9.37
C ARG A 30 11.23 -2.43 -8.95
N SER A 31 10.96 -1.85 -7.79
CA SER A 31 11.73 -0.74 -7.22
C SER A 31 13.19 -1.13 -6.98
N GLU A 32 13.43 -2.30 -6.38
CA GLU A 32 14.78 -2.84 -6.15
C GLU A 32 15.58 -2.99 -7.45
N HIS A 33 14.94 -3.53 -8.49
CA HIS A 33 15.56 -3.63 -9.81
C HIS A 33 15.94 -2.25 -10.39
N ASN A 34 15.08 -1.24 -10.23
CA ASN A 34 15.34 0.11 -10.72
C ASN A 34 16.46 0.82 -9.95
N LEU A 35 16.54 0.62 -8.63
CA LEU A 35 17.65 1.12 -7.81
C LEU A 35 18.98 0.49 -8.22
N VAL A 36 19.00 -0.83 -8.47
CA VAL A 36 20.20 -1.53 -8.97
C VAL A 36 20.64 -0.96 -10.32
N ASN A 37 19.71 -0.65 -11.22
CA ASN A 37 20.05 -0.06 -12.52
C ASN A 37 20.60 1.36 -12.42
N ILE A 38 20.10 2.17 -11.49
CA ILE A 38 20.65 3.50 -11.17
C ILE A 38 22.10 3.33 -10.70
N GLN A 39 22.34 2.45 -9.74
CA GLN A 39 23.68 2.20 -9.21
C GLN A 39 24.66 1.75 -10.31
N LYS A 40 24.31 0.72 -11.08
CA LYS A 40 25.15 0.23 -12.19
C LYS A 40 25.42 1.30 -13.25
N THR A 41 24.46 2.20 -13.49
CA THR A 41 24.63 3.30 -14.45
C THR A 41 25.61 4.34 -13.92
N HIS A 42 25.59 4.63 -12.61
CA HIS A 42 26.59 5.48 -11.97
C HIS A 42 27.99 4.87 -11.98
N GLU A 43 28.11 3.59 -11.64
CA GLU A 43 29.39 2.85 -11.66
C GLU A 43 30.05 2.96 -13.04
N ARG A 44 29.29 2.69 -14.12
CA ARG A 44 29.79 2.85 -15.50
C ARG A 44 30.18 4.28 -15.82
N MET A 45 29.37 5.26 -15.42
CA MET A 45 29.66 6.66 -15.67
C MET A 45 30.95 7.12 -14.96
N GLN A 46 31.26 6.59 -13.77
CA GLN A 46 32.48 6.89 -13.03
C GLN A 46 33.74 6.31 -13.68
N THR A 47 33.62 5.20 -14.42
CA THR A 47 34.75 4.61 -15.15
C THR A 47 35.13 5.36 -16.42
N GLU A 48 34.28 6.28 -16.90
CA GLU A 48 34.58 7.07 -18.09
C GLU A 48 35.36 8.35 -17.77
N ASN A 49 36.40 8.63 -18.56
CA ASN A 49 37.24 9.83 -18.41
C ASN A 49 36.47 11.16 -18.52
N LYS A 50 35.32 11.16 -19.20
CA LYS A 50 34.42 12.32 -19.31
C LYS A 50 32.98 11.87 -19.19
N ILE A 51 32.19 12.55 -18.35
CA ILE A 51 30.77 12.26 -18.19
C ILE A 51 30.03 12.57 -19.51
N SER A 52 29.66 11.53 -20.23
CA SER A 52 28.88 11.63 -21.47
C SER A 52 27.45 12.14 -21.21
N PRO A 53 26.88 12.97 -22.11
CA PRO A 53 25.46 13.34 -22.08
C PRO A 53 24.50 12.14 -22.02
N TYR A 54 24.91 10.99 -22.56
CA TYR A 54 24.14 9.75 -22.55
C TYR A 54 23.75 9.31 -21.12
N TYR A 55 24.72 9.21 -20.21
CA TYR A 55 24.45 8.76 -18.83
C TYR A 55 23.56 9.74 -18.08
N ARG A 56 23.70 11.05 -18.33
CA ARG A 56 22.81 12.06 -17.73
C ARG A 56 21.36 11.85 -18.16
N THR A 57 21.11 11.63 -19.45
CA THR A 57 19.77 11.35 -19.98
C THR A 57 19.21 10.03 -19.43
N LYS A 58 20.04 8.98 -19.40
CA LYS A 58 19.65 7.68 -18.86
C LYS A 58 19.30 7.73 -17.37
N LEU A 59 20.16 8.35 -16.57
CA LEU A 59 19.93 8.54 -15.14
C LEU A 59 18.66 9.35 -14.87
N ARG A 60 18.41 10.42 -15.64
CA ARG A 60 17.16 11.18 -15.52
C ARG A 60 15.94 10.28 -15.74
N GLY A 61 15.96 9.43 -16.77
CA GLY A 61 14.88 8.46 -17.01
C GLY A 61 14.70 7.50 -15.84
N LEU A 62 15.79 6.90 -15.35
CA LEU A 62 15.77 5.97 -14.23
C LEU A 62 15.25 6.63 -12.94
N TYR A 63 15.64 7.87 -12.65
CA TYR A 63 15.14 8.61 -11.49
C TYR A 63 13.65 8.93 -11.58
N THR A 64 13.16 9.29 -12.77
CA THR A 64 11.73 9.49 -13.01
C THR A 64 10.97 8.20 -12.71
N THR A 65 11.46 7.05 -13.17
CA THR A 65 10.84 5.75 -12.89
C THR A 65 10.90 5.40 -11.41
N ALA A 66 12.06 5.56 -10.75
CA ALA A 66 12.19 5.27 -9.32
C ALA A 66 11.28 6.14 -8.45
N LYS A 67 11.05 7.40 -8.85
CA LYS A 67 10.07 8.27 -8.19
C LYS A 67 8.65 7.72 -8.35
N ALA A 68 8.26 7.31 -9.56
CA ALA A 68 6.94 6.73 -9.81
C ALA A 68 6.75 5.41 -9.04
N ASP A 69 7.79 4.59 -8.91
CA ASP A 69 7.77 3.37 -8.09
C ASP A 69 7.51 3.68 -6.61
N ALA A 70 8.22 4.68 -6.05
CA ALA A 70 8.01 5.12 -4.67
C ALA A 70 6.58 5.64 -4.43
N GLU A 71 6.01 6.37 -5.39
CA GLU A 71 4.62 6.83 -5.33
C GLU A 71 3.62 5.66 -5.39
N ALA A 72 3.89 4.66 -6.23
CA ALA A 72 3.06 3.46 -6.35
C ALA A 72 3.09 2.59 -5.09
N GLU A 73 4.27 2.32 -4.52
CA GLU A 73 4.45 1.59 -3.27
C GLU A 73 3.74 2.28 -2.09
N CYS A 74 3.89 3.60 -1.99
CA CYS A 74 3.25 4.41 -0.94
C CYS A 74 1.73 4.35 -1.07
N LYS A 75 1.20 4.50 -2.29
CA LYS A 75 -0.24 4.41 -2.56
C LYS A 75 -0.78 3.02 -2.27
N ALA A 76 -0.09 1.96 -2.71
CA ALA A 76 -0.47 0.58 -2.46
C ALA A 76 -0.55 0.30 -0.96
N THR A 77 0.48 0.65 -0.19
CA THR A 77 0.55 0.37 1.24
C THR A 77 -0.49 1.18 2.03
N ILE A 78 -0.53 2.51 1.87
CA ILE A 78 -1.35 3.39 2.72
C ILE A 78 -2.84 3.25 2.39
N LEU A 79 -3.21 3.26 1.11
CA LEU A 79 -4.62 3.24 0.72
C LEU A 79 -5.25 1.87 1.01
N GLN A 80 -4.51 0.79 0.75
CA GLN A 80 -5.06 -0.55 0.91
C GLN A 80 -5.18 -0.95 2.38
N MET A 81 -4.20 -0.61 3.22
CA MET A 81 -4.33 -0.80 4.67
C MET A 81 -5.48 0.02 5.25
N ARG A 82 -5.71 1.25 4.75
CA ARG A 82 -6.88 2.07 5.12
C ARG A 82 -8.20 1.37 4.74
N LYS A 83 -8.29 0.80 3.55
CA LYS A 83 -9.47 0.07 3.08
C LYS A 83 -9.75 -1.17 3.92
N LEU A 84 -8.74 -1.99 4.20
CA LEU A 84 -8.91 -3.17 5.07
C LEU A 84 -9.39 -2.78 6.47
N ARG A 85 -8.79 -1.74 7.07
CA ARG A 85 -9.23 -1.23 8.37
C ARG A 85 -10.68 -0.75 8.33
N HIS A 86 -11.06 0.04 7.33
CA HIS A 86 -12.42 0.54 7.19
C HIS A 86 -13.43 -0.60 6.98
N LYS A 87 -13.10 -1.59 6.14
CA LYS A 87 -13.90 -2.80 5.97
C LYS A 87 -14.04 -3.55 7.29
N GLY A 88 -12.95 -3.78 8.03
CA GLY A 88 -12.98 -4.41 9.35
C GLY A 88 -13.89 -3.70 10.35
N PHE A 89 -13.84 -2.37 10.41
CA PHE A 89 -14.75 -1.57 11.25
C PHE A 89 -16.21 -1.65 10.82
N HIS A 90 -16.49 -1.41 9.53
CA HIS A 90 -17.84 -1.57 8.97
C HIS A 90 -18.42 -2.95 9.26
N ASN A 91 -17.54 -3.94 9.21
CA ASN A 91 -17.86 -5.31 9.42
C ASN A 91 -18.22 -5.62 10.88
N LEU A 92 -17.43 -5.12 11.82
CA LEU A 92 -17.70 -5.18 13.25
C LEU A 92 -19.04 -4.51 13.62
N LEU A 93 -19.37 -3.37 13.00
CA LEU A 93 -20.63 -2.67 13.25
C LEU A 93 -21.85 -3.49 12.79
N LYS A 94 -21.74 -4.17 11.65
CA LYS A 94 -22.79 -5.09 11.16
C LYS A 94 -23.00 -6.27 12.10
N ASP A 95 -21.91 -6.84 12.64
CA ASP A 95 -22.01 -7.99 13.55
C ASP A 95 -22.66 -7.58 14.88
N ILE A 96 -22.33 -6.40 15.40
CA ILE A 96 -22.98 -5.83 16.59
C ILE A 96 -24.48 -5.62 16.34
N GLN A 97 -24.88 -5.11 15.16
CA GLN A 97 -26.29 -4.95 14.78
C GLN A 97 -27.05 -6.28 14.67
N LEU A 98 -26.41 -7.33 14.15
CA LEU A 98 -27.01 -8.65 14.05
C LEU A 98 -27.22 -9.31 15.43
N VAL A 99 -26.33 -9.02 16.39
CA VAL A 99 -26.41 -9.57 17.76
C VAL A 99 -27.39 -8.78 18.64
N SER A 100 -27.55 -7.47 18.42
CA SER A 100 -28.41 -6.62 19.26
C SER A 100 -29.90 -6.66 18.91
N GLY A 101 -30.29 -7.21 17.75
CA GLY A 101 -31.70 -7.29 17.32
C GLY A 101 -32.38 -5.94 17.07
N GLU A 102 -31.64 -4.84 17.21
CA GLU A 102 -32.13 -3.46 17.09
C GLU A 102 -31.89 -2.94 15.65
N PRO A 103 -32.94 -2.72 14.84
CA PRO A 103 -32.79 -2.31 13.44
C PRO A 103 -32.21 -0.90 13.23
N ASN A 104 -31.90 -0.17 14.32
CA ASN A 104 -31.47 1.23 14.28
C ASN A 104 -30.27 1.56 15.19
N PHE A 105 -29.41 0.59 15.50
CA PHE A 105 -28.20 0.87 16.27
C PHE A 105 -27.26 1.80 15.47
N ARG A 106 -27.22 3.10 15.86
CA ARG A 106 -26.25 4.09 15.36
C ARG A 106 -25.07 4.17 16.34
N PRO A 107 -23.92 3.55 16.03
CA PRO A 107 -22.72 3.74 16.84
C PRO A 107 -22.28 5.20 16.75
N LYS A 108 -22.19 5.89 17.89
CA LYS A 108 -21.54 7.21 17.96
C LYS A 108 -20.04 7.02 17.74
N VAL A 109 -19.62 7.06 16.48
CA VAL A 109 -18.20 7.05 16.13
C VAL A 109 -17.60 8.40 16.51
N HIS A 110 -17.05 8.52 17.72
CA HIS A 110 -16.11 9.61 18.01
C HIS A 110 -14.85 9.31 17.20
N ILE A 111 -14.76 9.90 16.02
CA ILE A 111 -13.52 9.96 15.25
C ILE A 111 -12.56 10.77 16.13
N LEU A 112 -11.68 10.08 16.87
CA LEU A 112 -10.49 10.72 17.41
C LEU A 112 -9.68 11.20 16.21
N GLY A 113 -9.83 12.50 15.92
CA GLY A 113 -9.06 13.20 14.92
C GLY A 113 -7.59 13.07 15.28
N TYR A 114 -6.88 12.19 14.59
CA TYR A 114 -5.43 12.29 14.43
C TYR A 114 -5.15 13.53 13.59
N HIS A 115 -5.20 14.68 14.25
CA HIS A 115 -4.64 15.91 13.74
C HIS A 115 -3.12 15.77 13.82
N ALA A 116 -2.52 15.23 12.77
CA ALA A 116 -1.14 15.52 12.45
C ALA A 116 -1.07 17.02 12.16
N ARG A 117 -0.76 17.83 13.18
CA ARG A 117 -0.22 19.18 12.98
C ARG A 117 1.28 19.03 12.80
N MET A 118 1.70 18.94 11.53
CA MET A 118 2.95 19.59 11.13
C MET A 118 2.63 21.08 11.01
N VAL A 119 3.03 21.86 12.02
CA VAL A 119 3.84 23.11 11.93
C VAL A 119 4.40 23.34 13.32
#